data_AF-A0A0D0VJ05-F1
#
_entry.id   AF-A0A0D0VJ05-F1
#
_cell.length_a   1.000
_cell.length_b   1.000
_cell.length_c   1.000
_cell.angle_alpha   90.00
_cell.angle_beta   90.00
_cell.angle_gamma   90.00
#
_symmetry.space_group_name_H-M   'P 1'
#
loop_
_entity.id
_entity.type
_entity.pdbx_description
1 polymer ?
#
loop_
_entity_poly.entity_id
_entity_poly.type
_entity_poly.pdbx_seq_one_letter_code
_entity_poly.pdbx_strand_id
1 'polypeptide(L)'
;MSSLHHLIPFLFFIAPAFSQYTATYSPYSLPDTSEQGQYGTNACGTSSSQDSKCQNVYVNGVDDFCLWGPPETTSDEGDGTSKIGNVEQIVVSYCLKDGYGTRLIPAGTITGAHFVKVQSDKVSYIQVTGVGDLTKLLIPAGDEGGELDPHSWTGLGNPQGGLVFTNAFSGSYEQTHEWTSFMSANEFCIRACQDGDNAAAYCQHIYDVLSCSFTIPGDMSPGFDSCLGAPTEEAPGVYSGSTFHQGDPTTPAPHPAGATSECQFYSSVGGGNAAIGNAAAVSATTTWSSSSAEKTSSSSSSSTTFQPNSTSATSTATSYTSPTNTAFLASVISTRSNSSTVAISTSTTTPSASSSSLTYTSLSSSLSPAHISTSSSSSINAAATTALNNTQSNGYPKATTGMGVASGCMAGMFTLLFFI
;
A
#
# COMPACT_ATOMS: atom_id res chain seq x y z
N MET A 1 36.49 60.43 -20.04
CA MET A 1 36.36 59.15 -20.76
C MET A 1 35.67 58.19 -19.80
N SER A 2 34.48 57.69 -20.13
CA SER A 2 33.75 56.73 -19.27
C SER A 2 33.47 55.47 -20.09
N SER A 3 33.82 54.31 -19.56
CA SER A 3 33.64 53.02 -20.25
C SER A 3 32.49 52.25 -19.62
N LEU A 4 31.31 52.32 -20.27
CA LEU A 4 30.10 51.66 -19.82
C LEU A 4 30.14 50.16 -20.17
N HIS A 5 30.54 49.33 -19.21
CA HIS A 5 30.55 47.87 -19.38
C HIS A 5 29.14 47.31 -19.19
N HIS A 6 28.59 46.67 -20.22
CA HIS A 6 27.36 45.88 -20.10
C HIS A 6 27.71 44.49 -19.55
N LEU A 7 27.12 44.10 -18.42
CA LEU A 7 27.00 42.69 -18.07
C LEU A 7 25.82 42.09 -18.83
N ILE A 8 26.07 41.02 -19.57
CA ILE A 8 25.03 40.15 -20.11
C ILE A 8 24.75 39.08 -19.04
N PRO A 9 23.50 38.90 -18.57
CA PRO A 9 23.17 37.83 -17.64
C PRO A 9 23.22 36.48 -18.38
N PHE A 10 24.09 35.58 -17.93
CA PHE A 10 24.04 34.18 -18.34
C PHE A 10 22.80 33.52 -17.73
N LEU A 11 21.80 33.20 -18.56
CA LEU A 11 20.79 32.21 -18.17
C LEU A 11 21.46 30.84 -18.11
N PHE A 12 21.59 30.29 -16.90
CA PHE A 12 21.81 28.87 -16.73
C PHE A 12 20.51 28.14 -17.07
N PHE A 13 20.47 27.50 -18.24
CA PHE A 13 19.46 26.50 -18.52
C PHE A 13 19.72 25.29 -17.61
N ILE A 14 18.87 25.14 -16.59
CA ILE A 14 18.78 23.89 -15.84
C ILE A 14 18.19 22.86 -16.81
N ALA A 15 18.99 21.87 -17.21
CA ALA A 15 18.46 20.73 -17.95
C ALA A 15 17.55 19.92 -17.03
N PRO A 16 16.37 19.46 -17.49
CA PRO A 16 15.55 18.55 -16.70
C PRO A 16 16.35 17.28 -16.42
N ALA A 17 16.42 16.88 -15.15
CA ALA A 17 16.95 15.59 -14.75
C ALA A 17 15.89 14.52 -15.06
N PHE A 18 15.89 14.01 -16.29
CA PHE A 18 15.16 12.77 -16.61
C PHE A 18 15.65 11.68 -15.66
N SER A 19 14.73 10.99 -14.98
CA SER A 19 15.09 9.84 -14.13
C SER A 19 15.74 8.77 -15.01
N GLN A 20 16.98 8.39 -14.70
CA GLN A 20 17.82 7.54 -15.56
C GLN A 20 17.92 6.12 -14.99
N TYR A 21 16.89 5.33 -15.23
CA TYR A 21 16.91 3.90 -14.92
C TYR A 21 17.94 3.18 -15.82
N THR A 22 18.67 2.23 -15.23
CA THR A 22 19.73 1.48 -15.91
C THR A 22 19.21 0.46 -16.92
N ALA A 23 17.99 -0.03 -16.71
CA ALA A 23 17.26 -0.93 -17.59
C ALA A 23 15.74 -0.74 -17.42
N THR A 24 14.99 -1.10 -18.47
CA THR A 24 13.52 -1.24 -18.43
C THR A 24 13.17 -2.64 -18.91
N TYR A 25 12.31 -3.31 -18.15
CA TYR A 25 11.97 -4.72 -18.31
C TYR A 25 10.57 -4.93 -18.89
N SER A 26 10.33 -6.15 -19.40
CA SER A 26 9.00 -6.61 -19.81
C SER A 26 8.71 -7.93 -19.11
N PRO A 27 7.50 -8.15 -18.55
CA PRO A 27 7.20 -9.37 -17.79
C PRO A 27 7.27 -10.67 -18.62
N TYR A 28 7.35 -10.54 -19.95
CA TYR A 28 7.54 -11.66 -20.87
C TYR A 28 9.01 -12.05 -21.14
N SER A 29 9.97 -11.28 -20.61
CA SER A 29 11.41 -11.43 -20.88
C SER A 29 12.27 -10.91 -19.71
N LEU A 30 12.04 -11.44 -18.51
CA LEU A 30 12.74 -11.06 -17.29
C LEU A 30 14.03 -11.88 -17.08
N PRO A 31 15.08 -11.30 -16.48
CA PRO A 31 16.25 -12.04 -16.01
C PRO A 31 15.91 -12.85 -14.74
N ASP A 32 16.81 -13.76 -14.34
CA ASP A 32 16.69 -14.44 -13.04
C ASP A 32 16.71 -13.43 -11.88
N THR A 33 17.54 -12.39 -11.97
CA THR A 33 17.63 -11.27 -11.03
C THR A 33 17.91 -9.98 -11.80
N SER A 34 17.26 -8.88 -11.43
CA SER A 34 17.55 -7.54 -11.95
C SER A 34 18.75 -6.89 -11.26
N GLU A 35 18.94 -7.16 -9.96
CA GLU A 35 19.98 -6.51 -9.15
C GLU A 35 20.94 -7.48 -8.43
N GLN A 36 22.17 -7.02 -8.18
CA GLN A 36 23.16 -7.80 -7.44
C GLN A 36 22.74 -8.00 -5.99
N GLY A 37 22.71 -9.25 -5.52
CA GLY A 37 22.43 -9.57 -4.10
C GLY A 37 20.94 -9.72 -3.75
N GLN A 38 20.07 -9.60 -4.75
CA GLN A 38 18.63 -9.88 -4.66
C GLN A 38 18.32 -11.25 -4.00
N TYR A 39 17.36 -11.27 -3.07
CA TYR A 39 16.96 -12.47 -2.32
C TYR A 39 16.19 -13.50 -3.16
N GLY A 40 15.31 -13.00 -4.03
CA GLY A 40 14.34 -13.78 -4.79
C GLY A 40 14.69 -13.85 -6.27
N THR A 41 13.68 -13.74 -7.12
CA THR A 41 13.85 -13.81 -8.58
C THR A 41 12.81 -12.97 -9.31
N ASN A 42 13.19 -12.41 -10.45
CA ASN A 42 12.26 -11.80 -11.41
C ASN A 42 11.76 -12.82 -12.45
N ALA A 43 12.42 -13.96 -12.63
CA ALA A 43 12.01 -15.04 -13.54
C ALA A 43 10.93 -15.96 -12.92
N CYS A 44 9.84 -15.36 -12.41
CA CYS A 44 8.87 -16.03 -11.53
C CYS A 44 8.10 -17.21 -12.14
N GLY A 45 8.07 -17.34 -13.48
CA GLY A 45 7.15 -18.24 -14.16
C GLY A 45 5.71 -17.74 -14.09
N THR A 46 4.74 -18.66 -14.11
CA THR A 46 3.30 -18.33 -14.14
C THR A 46 2.50 -18.94 -12.99
N SER A 47 2.73 -20.20 -12.64
CA SER A 47 1.96 -20.89 -11.59
C SER A 47 2.37 -20.43 -10.18
N SER A 48 1.40 -19.94 -9.42
CA SER A 48 1.59 -19.52 -8.04
C SER A 48 1.97 -20.66 -7.09
N SER A 49 2.79 -20.33 -6.11
CA SER A 49 3.11 -21.19 -4.95
C SER A 49 3.32 -20.32 -3.71
N GLN A 50 2.93 -20.82 -2.54
CA GLN A 50 3.23 -20.14 -1.26
C GLN A 50 4.73 -20.17 -0.93
N ASP A 51 5.50 -21.06 -1.55
CA ASP A 51 6.97 -21.09 -1.45
C ASP A 51 7.64 -20.12 -2.44
N SER A 52 6.88 -19.37 -3.25
CA SER A 52 7.43 -18.51 -4.29
C SER A 52 8.34 -17.42 -3.71
N LYS A 53 9.42 -17.14 -4.45
CA LYS A 53 10.36 -16.03 -4.22
C LYS A 53 10.26 -14.95 -5.30
N CYS A 54 9.11 -14.83 -5.97
CA CYS A 54 8.91 -13.82 -7.00
C CYS A 54 9.04 -12.40 -6.42
N GLN A 55 9.87 -11.57 -7.04
CA GLN A 55 10.06 -10.17 -6.69
C GLN A 55 9.56 -9.22 -7.81
N ASN A 56 8.42 -9.58 -8.40
CA ASN A 56 7.64 -8.72 -9.29
C ASN A 56 6.24 -8.49 -8.70
N VAL A 57 5.80 -7.23 -8.62
CA VAL A 57 4.42 -6.86 -8.28
C VAL A 57 3.69 -6.37 -9.52
N TYR A 58 2.41 -6.72 -9.63
CA TYR A 58 1.51 -6.27 -10.70
C TYR A 58 0.38 -5.47 -10.06
N VAL A 59 -0.01 -4.34 -10.66
CA VAL A 59 -1.11 -3.49 -10.14
C VAL A 59 -1.99 -3.01 -11.30
N ASN A 60 -3.01 -3.81 -11.64
CA ASN A 60 -3.84 -3.60 -12.84
C ASN A 60 -5.26 -3.09 -12.52
N GLY A 61 -5.81 -3.47 -11.37
CA GLY A 61 -7.16 -3.12 -10.93
C GLY A 61 -7.47 -3.68 -9.54
N VAL A 62 -8.63 -3.37 -8.97
CA VAL A 62 -8.98 -3.79 -7.59
C VAL A 62 -9.09 -5.31 -7.41
N ASP A 63 -9.41 -6.05 -8.46
CA ASP A 63 -9.45 -7.52 -8.45
C ASP A 63 -8.17 -8.16 -9.02
N ASP A 64 -7.18 -7.35 -9.42
CA ASP A 64 -5.94 -7.78 -10.08
C ASP A 64 -4.75 -6.91 -9.62
N PHE A 65 -4.33 -7.11 -8.37
CA PHE A 65 -3.11 -6.52 -7.83
C PHE A 65 -2.33 -7.52 -6.99
N CYS A 66 -1.09 -7.14 -6.69
CA CYS A 66 -0.18 -7.83 -5.79
C CYS A 66 0.36 -6.85 -4.73
N LEU A 67 0.74 -7.42 -3.59
CA LEU A 67 1.37 -6.72 -2.47
C LEU A 67 2.72 -7.37 -2.17
N TRP A 68 3.63 -6.58 -1.63
CA TRP A 68 4.84 -7.10 -1.01
C TRP A 68 4.52 -7.71 0.37
N GLY A 69 5.27 -8.71 0.79
CA GLY A 69 5.21 -9.24 2.15
C GLY A 69 6.43 -10.11 2.49
N PRO A 70 6.66 -10.42 3.78
CA PRO A 70 7.80 -11.22 4.20
C PRO A 70 7.84 -12.60 3.51
N PRO A 71 9.04 -13.12 3.18
CA PRO A 71 9.19 -14.47 2.64
C PRO A 71 9.00 -15.55 3.73
N GLU A 72 9.25 -15.22 4.99
CA GLU A 72 9.22 -16.09 6.16
C GLU A 72 8.70 -15.32 7.39
N THR A 73 8.36 -16.02 8.49
CA THR A 73 7.88 -15.40 9.76
C THR A 73 9.00 -14.93 10.70
N THR A 74 10.26 -15.10 10.31
CA THR A 74 11.47 -14.67 11.02
C THR A 74 12.54 -14.27 10.00
N SER A 75 13.45 -13.37 10.36
CA SER A 75 14.58 -12.98 9.52
C SER A 75 15.92 -13.08 10.28
N ASP A 76 17.03 -13.08 9.56
CA ASP A 76 18.36 -12.79 10.10
C ASP A 76 18.62 -11.25 10.17
N GLU A 77 17.67 -10.44 9.69
CA GLU A 77 17.71 -8.98 9.61
C GLU A 77 16.95 -8.29 10.76
N GLY A 78 17.27 -7.01 11.01
CA GLY A 78 16.57 -6.17 11.99
C GLY A 78 16.63 -6.71 13.43
N ASP A 79 15.46 -6.86 14.06
CA ASP A 79 15.32 -7.51 15.39
C ASP A 79 15.03 -9.03 15.32
N GLY A 80 15.13 -9.63 14.14
CA GLY A 80 14.88 -11.05 13.87
C GLY A 80 13.41 -11.40 13.57
N THR A 81 12.48 -10.45 13.71
CA THR A 81 11.06 -10.65 13.35
C THR A 81 10.77 -10.28 11.90
N SER A 82 9.69 -10.82 11.32
CA SER A 82 9.23 -10.52 9.95
C SER A 82 8.49 -9.18 9.80
N LYS A 83 8.73 -8.20 10.68
CA LYS A 83 8.19 -6.83 10.49
C LYS A 83 8.65 -6.27 9.15
N ILE A 84 7.81 -5.53 8.46
CA ILE A 84 8.14 -4.95 7.15
C ILE A 84 9.45 -4.16 7.23
N GLY A 85 9.55 -3.21 8.18
CA GLY A 85 10.75 -2.40 8.44
C GLY A 85 12.03 -3.15 8.90
N ASN A 86 11.98 -4.47 9.07
CA ASN A 86 13.18 -5.31 9.24
C ASN A 86 13.61 -5.98 7.94
N VAL A 87 12.65 -6.30 7.05
CA VAL A 87 12.82 -7.25 5.93
C VAL A 87 12.60 -6.60 4.56
N GLU A 88 12.62 -5.26 4.51
CA GLU A 88 12.32 -4.43 3.35
C GLU A 88 13.10 -4.85 2.09
N GLN A 89 14.34 -5.31 2.26
CA GLN A 89 15.22 -5.75 1.16
C GLN A 89 14.81 -7.12 0.57
N ILE A 90 14.13 -7.98 1.33
CA ILE A 90 13.90 -9.40 1.01
C ILE A 90 12.43 -9.79 0.85
N VAL A 91 11.49 -8.84 0.96
CA VAL A 91 10.06 -9.10 0.71
C VAL A 91 9.80 -9.67 -0.69
N VAL A 92 8.74 -10.46 -0.79
CA VAL A 92 8.32 -11.18 -2.00
C VAL A 92 6.85 -10.86 -2.32
N SER A 93 6.44 -11.16 -3.55
CA SER A 93 5.13 -10.76 -4.09
C SER A 93 4.03 -11.78 -3.78
N TYR A 94 2.90 -11.27 -3.25
CA TYR A 94 1.64 -11.97 -3.01
C TYR A 94 0.55 -11.34 -3.90
N CYS A 95 -0.04 -12.08 -4.84
CA CYS A 95 -1.09 -11.60 -5.74
C CYS A 95 -2.49 -12.11 -5.38
N LEU A 96 -3.53 -11.39 -5.80
CA LEU A 96 -4.93 -11.84 -5.70
C LEU A 96 -5.26 -13.04 -6.62
N LYS A 97 -4.46 -13.23 -7.69
CA LYS A 97 -4.68 -14.17 -8.80
C LYS A 97 -3.42 -14.97 -9.14
N ASP A 98 -3.64 -16.17 -9.66
CA ASP A 98 -2.61 -17.02 -10.30
C ASP A 98 -2.27 -16.49 -11.70
N GLY A 99 -1.11 -16.89 -12.25
CA GLY A 99 -0.60 -16.48 -13.56
C GLY A 99 0.69 -15.65 -13.51
N TYR A 100 1.07 -15.16 -12.33
CA TYR A 100 2.25 -14.31 -12.11
C TYR A 100 3.47 -15.03 -11.50
N GLY A 101 3.34 -16.31 -11.14
CA GLY A 101 4.41 -17.08 -10.47
C GLY A 101 4.64 -16.71 -9.00
N THR A 102 3.71 -15.95 -8.41
CA THR A 102 3.80 -15.32 -7.08
C THR A 102 3.15 -16.16 -5.97
N ARG A 103 3.22 -15.71 -4.72
CA ARG A 103 2.38 -16.24 -3.64
C ARG A 103 0.92 -15.81 -3.88
N LEU A 104 -0.07 -16.55 -3.38
CA LEU A 104 -1.47 -16.11 -3.43
C LEU A 104 -1.86 -15.46 -2.11
N ILE A 105 -2.45 -14.26 -2.17
CA ILE A 105 -3.13 -13.63 -1.04
C ILE A 105 -4.27 -14.57 -0.58
N PRO A 106 -4.29 -15.05 0.67
CA PRO A 106 -5.32 -15.97 1.13
C PRO A 106 -6.73 -15.34 1.11
N ALA A 107 -7.76 -16.14 0.83
CA ALA A 107 -9.14 -15.67 0.79
C ALA A 107 -9.57 -15.07 2.14
N GLY A 108 -10.18 -13.88 2.13
CA GLY A 108 -10.52 -13.15 3.35
C GLY A 108 -9.31 -12.56 4.09
N THR A 109 -8.20 -12.31 3.39
CA THR A 109 -7.11 -11.44 3.87
C THR A 109 -7.49 -9.97 3.71
N ILE A 110 -7.88 -9.57 2.51
CA ILE A 110 -8.30 -8.20 2.19
C ILE A 110 -9.78 -8.02 2.53
N THR A 111 -10.11 -6.93 3.23
CA THR A 111 -11.49 -6.55 3.61
C THR A 111 -11.91 -5.18 3.07
N GLY A 112 -10.93 -4.35 2.68
CA GLY A 112 -11.12 -3.13 1.91
C GLY A 112 -10.02 -2.98 0.87
N ALA A 113 -10.36 -2.60 -0.37
CA ALA A 113 -9.39 -2.19 -1.39
C ALA A 113 -10.04 -1.24 -2.40
N HIS A 114 -9.39 -0.10 -2.66
CA HIS A 114 -9.87 0.94 -3.55
C HIS A 114 -8.80 1.22 -4.59
N PHE A 115 -9.06 0.87 -5.84
CA PHE A 115 -8.17 1.16 -6.96
C PHE A 115 -8.52 2.50 -7.58
N VAL A 116 -7.55 3.40 -7.70
CA VAL A 116 -7.74 4.71 -8.36
C VAL A 116 -6.74 4.86 -9.48
N LYS A 117 -7.23 5.09 -10.71
CA LYS A 117 -6.41 5.48 -11.85
C LYS A 117 -6.49 6.99 -12.10
N VAL A 118 -5.35 7.65 -12.04
CA VAL A 118 -5.14 9.03 -12.46
C VAL A 118 -4.38 9.03 -13.79
N GLN A 119 -4.90 9.74 -14.78
CA GLN A 119 -4.17 10.05 -16.02
C GLN A 119 -4.42 11.52 -16.37
N SER A 120 -3.34 12.31 -16.47
CA SER A 120 -3.38 13.74 -16.75
C SER A 120 -2.12 14.22 -17.48
N ASP A 121 -2.13 15.46 -17.94
CA ASP A 121 -0.96 16.17 -18.47
C ASP A 121 0.11 16.43 -17.40
N LYS A 122 -0.31 16.55 -16.13
CA LYS A 122 0.56 16.73 -14.97
C LYS A 122 1.27 15.44 -14.57
N VAL A 123 0.51 14.35 -14.42
CA VAL A 123 1.00 13.03 -13.98
C VAL A 123 0.00 11.93 -14.33
N SER A 124 0.50 10.71 -14.58
CA SER A 124 -0.30 9.48 -14.62
C SER A 124 0.20 8.54 -13.52
N TYR A 125 -0.71 8.08 -12.66
CA TYR A 125 -0.41 7.06 -11.64
C TYR A 125 -1.62 6.16 -11.39
N ILE A 126 -1.36 4.94 -10.94
CA ILE A 126 -2.37 4.05 -10.37
C ILE A 126 -2.04 3.82 -8.90
N GLN A 127 -3.05 3.68 -8.06
CA GLN A 127 -2.87 3.26 -6.67
C GLN A 127 -3.93 2.25 -6.25
N VAL A 128 -3.58 1.39 -5.31
CA VAL A 128 -4.53 0.66 -4.46
C VAL A 128 -4.28 1.10 -3.02
N THR A 129 -5.33 1.47 -2.30
CA THR A 129 -5.32 1.72 -0.85
C THR A 129 -6.31 0.78 -0.19
N GLY A 130 -6.01 0.23 0.99
CA GLY A 130 -6.89 -0.79 1.58
C GLY A 130 -6.51 -1.31 2.96
N VAL A 131 -7.35 -2.22 3.45
CA VAL A 131 -7.29 -2.79 4.80
C VAL A 131 -7.57 -4.29 4.80
N GLY A 132 -7.07 -4.98 5.81
CA GLY A 132 -7.21 -6.43 5.93
C GLY A 132 -6.66 -7.02 7.22
N ASP A 133 -6.50 -8.34 7.21
CA ASP A 133 -5.75 -9.12 8.20
C ASP A 133 -4.47 -9.62 7.52
N LEU A 134 -3.51 -8.70 7.39
CA LEU A 134 -2.29 -8.90 6.60
C LEU A 134 -1.27 -9.80 7.33
N THR A 135 -1.58 -10.23 8.57
CA THR A 135 -0.84 -11.30 9.26
C THR A 135 -0.85 -12.62 8.48
N LYS A 136 -1.86 -12.81 7.62
CA LYS A 136 -1.95 -13.90 6.63
C LYS A 136 -0.88 -13.84 5.52
N LEU A 137 -0.13 -12.74 5.40
CA LEU A 137 1.01 -12.55 4.50
C LEU A 137 2.35 -12.66 5.24
N LEU A 138 2.38 -13.29 6.42
CA LEU A 138 3.54 -13.49 7.31
C LEU A 138 4.04 -12.23 8.06
N ILE A 139 3.33 -11.11 7.96
CA ILE A 139 3.56 -9.90 8.76
C ILE A 139 3.19 -10.17 10.23
N PRO A 140 4.00 -9.77 11.24
CA PRO A 140 3.67 -10.04 12.63
C PRO A 140 2.51 -9.17 13.13
N ALA A 141 1.67 -9.73 14.00
CA ALA A 141 0.52 -9.01 14.55
C ALA A 141 0.97 -7.82 15.41
N GLY A 142 0.49 -6.62 15.06
CA GLY A 142 0.91 -5.37 15.70
C GLY A 142 2.16 -4.73 15.08
N ASP A 143 2.58 -5.17 13.88
CA ASP A 143 3.48 -4.38 13.05
C ASP A 143 2.78 -3.09 12.59
N GLU A 144 3.37 -1.94 12.93
CA GLU A 144 2.89 -0.61 12.53
C GLU A 144 3.27 -0.29 11.07
N GLY A 145 4.24 -1.02 10.51
CA GLY A 145 4.56 -1.06 9.08
C GLY A 145 5.95 -0.55 8.70
N GLY A 146 6.19 -0.45 7.39
CA GLY A 146 7.41 0.11 6.79
C GLY A 146 7.18 0.48 5.32
N GLU A 147 8.17 1.16 4.71
CA GLU A 147 8.12 1.64 3.33
C GLU A 147 8.90 0.72 2.38
N LEU A 148 8.38 0.57 1.17
CA LEU A 148 8.91 -0.25 0.10
C LEU A 148 8.90 0.58 -1.18
N ASP A 149 10.06 0.75 -1.80
CA ASP A 149 10.30 1.66 -2.91
C ASP A 149 11.51 1.20 -3.78
N PRO A 150 11.82 1.87 -4.91
CA PRO A 150 12.92 1.50 -5.79
C PRO A 150 14.27 2.18 -5.44
N HIS A 151 14.30 3.07 -4.45
CA HIS A 151 15.42 3.99 -4.15
C HIS A 151 15.97 3.85 -2.73
N SER A 152 15.94 2.63 -2.16
CA SER A 152 16.61 2.29 -0.88
C SER A 152 18.01 2.91 -0.73
N TRP A 153 18.49 3.04 0.51
CA TRP A 153 19.80 3.67 0.80
C TRP A 153 21.01 3.04 0.07
N THR A 154 20.89 1.83 -0.48
CA THR A 154 21.91 1.14 -1.30
C THR A 154 21.85 1.54 -2.79
N GLY A 155 20.74 2.12 -3.24
CA GLY A 155 20.42 2.40 -4.64
C GLY A 155 19.90 1.19 -5.42
N LEU A 156 19.41 0.14 -4.73
CA LEU A 156 19.01 -1.15 -5.34
C LEU A 156 17.54 -1.53 -5.09
N GLY A 157 16.77 -0.65 -4.45
CA GLY A 157 15.37 -0.87 -4.04
C GLY A 157 15.19 -1.67 -2.74
N ASN A 158 13.93 -1.73 -2.31
CA ASN A 158 13.39 -2.39 -1.12
C ASN A 158 11.96 -2.88 -1.49
N PRO A 159 11.79 -4.11 -2.03
CA PRO A 159 12.78 -5.17 -2.14
C PRO A 159 13.88 -4.89 -3.15
N GLN A 160 15.06 -5.43 -2.85
CA GLN A 160 16.24 -5.32 -3.70
C GLN A 160 15.99 -6.05 -5.02
N GLY A 161 16.05 -5.33 -6.15
CA GLY A 161 15.65 -5.85 -7.47
C GLY A 161 14.13 -6.03 -7.67
N GLY A 162 13.31 -5.36 -6.84
CA GLY A 162 11.85 -5.33 -6.97
C GLY A 162 11.39 -4.61 -8.24
N LEU A 163 10.59 -5.29 -9.06
CA LEU A 163 10.01 -4.71 -10.28
C LEU A 163 8.49 -4.55 -10.13
N VAL A 164 7.95 -3.39 -10.53
CA VAL A 164 6.50 -3.13 -10.56
C VAL A 164 6.03 -2.96 -12.00
N PHE A 165 4.96 -3.69 -12.34
CA PHE A 165 4.34 -3.68 -13.66
C PHE A 165 2.85 -3.32 -13.56
N THR A 166 2.32 -2.72 -14.62
CA THR A 166 0.87 -2.50 -14.77
C THR A 166 0.47 -2.59 -16.22
N ASN A 167 -0.79 -2.94 -16.49
CA ASN A 167 -1.43 -2.77 -17.80
C ASN A 167 -2.53 -1.68 -17.80
N ALA A 168 -2.75 -1.00 -16.66
CA ALA A 168 -3.91 -0.14 -16.45
C ALA A 168 -3.94 1.15 -17.28
N PHE A 169 -2.77 1.65 -17.71
CA PHE A 169 -2.66 2.88 -18.50
C PHE A 169 -2.93 2.67 -19.99
N SER A 170 -2.32 1.64 -20.59
CA SER A 170 -2.27 1.41 -22.04
C SER A 170 -2.97 0.13 -22.50
N GLY A 171 -3.40 -0.75 -21.58
CA GLY A 171 -3.92 -2.09 -21.88
C GLY A 171 -2.83 -3.11 -22.21
N SER A 172 -1.55 -2.72 -22.18
CA SER A 172 -0.38 -3.60 -22.35
C SER A 172 0.53 -3.46 -21.13
N TYR A 173 1.30 -4.49 -20.79
CA TYR A 173 2.20 -4.40 -19.64
C TYR A 173 3.39 -3.46 -19.90
N GLU A 174 3.53 -2.48 -19.01
CA GLU A 174 4.63 -1.54 -18.89
C GLU A 174 5.22 -1.61 -17.47
N GLN A 175 6.52 -1.32 -17.33
CA GLN A 175 7.15 -1.13 -16.03
C GLN A 175 6.90 0.28 -15.54
N THR A 176 6.60 0.44 -14.25
CA THR A 176 6.61 1.72 -13.54
C THR A 176 7.87 1.75 -12.68
N HIS A 177 8.83 2.61 -13.01
CA HIS A 177 10.10 2.66 -12.28
C HIS A 177 10.00 3.50 -11.01
N GLU A 178 9.09 4.48 -10.96
CA GLU A 178 8.77 5.26 -9.76
C GLU A 178 7.51 4.67 -9.12
N TRP A 179 7.65 4.13 -7.91
CA TRP A 179 6.55 3.53 -7.15
C TRP A 179 6.84 3.65 -5.65
N THR A 180 5.80 3.52 -4.83
CA THR A 180 5.91 3.53 -3.37
C THR A 180 4.84 2.61 -2.80
N SER A 181 5.16 1.85 -1.77
CA SER A 181 4.22 0.97 -1.08
C SER A 181 4.46 0.97 0.41
N PHE A 182 3.39 0.92 1.21
CA PHE A 182 3.46 0.70 2.65
C PHE A 182 2.64 -0.54 2.99
N MET A 183 3.16 -1.32 3.92
CA MET A 183 2.57 -2.56 4.40
C MET A 183 2.65 -2.57 5.92
N SER A 184 1.54 -2.89 6.60
CA SER A 184 1.49 -3.11 8.06
C SER A 184 0.74 -4.41 8.39
N ALA A 185 0.47 -4.67 9.68
CA ALA A 185 -0.34 -5.82 10.07
C ALA A 185 -1.82 -5.74 9.61
N ASN A 186 -2.34 -4.55 9.29
CA ASN A 186 -3.77 -4.32 9.04
C ASN A 186 -4.11 -3.32 7.92
N GLU A 187 -3.17 -2.51 7.45
CA GLU A 187 -3.37 -1.59 6.33
C GLU A 187 -2.28 -1.75 5.26
N PHE A 188 -2.62 -1.41 4.02
CA PHE A 188 -1.70 -1.43 2.90
C PHE A 188 -2.02 -0.35 1.88
N CYS A 189 -1.00 0.04 1.14
CA CYS A 189 -1.16 0.81 -0.08
C CYS A 189 0.02 0.58 -1.02
N ILE A 190 -0.23 0.79 -2.30
CA ILE A 190 0.80 0.89 -3.34
C ILE A 190 0.36 1.95 -4.35
N ARG A 191 1.27 2.82 -4.77
CA ARG A 191 1.13 3.73 -5.90
C ARG A 191 2.25 3.44 -6.88
N ALA A 192 1.92 3.33 -8.16
CA ALA A 192 2.88 3.15 -9.23
C ALA A 192 2.65 4.24 -10.29
N CYS A 193 3.70 4.99 -10.60
CA CYS A 193 3.64 6.15 -11.48
C CYS A 193 4.13 5.75 -12.88
N GLN A 194 3.39 6.16 -13.90
CA GLN A 194 3.84 6.04 -15.28
C GLN A 194 5.03 6.98 -15.50
N ASP A 195 6.08 6.50 -16.16
CA ASP A 195 7.33 7.25 -16.36
C ASP A 195 7.07 8.64 -16.99
N GLY A 196 7.60 9.69 -16.36
CA GLY A 196 7.47 11.08 -16.80
C GLY A 196 7.96 12.08 -15.76
N ASP A 197 8.04 13.36 -16.12
CA ASP A 197 8.72 14.42 -15.36
C ASP A 197 8.29 14.57 -13.89
N ASN A 198 7.05 14.18 -13.55
CA ASN A 198 6.50 14.27 -12.18
C ASN A 198 6.35 12.90 -11.48
N ALA A 199 6.82 11.80 -12.06
CA ALA A 199 6.59 10.45 -11.53
C ALA A 199 7.18 10.27 -10.11
N ALA A 200 8.47 10.56 -9.93
CA ALA A 200 9.15 10.51 -8.61
C ALA A 200 8.56 11.50 -7.60
N ALA A 201 7.96 12.61 -8.07
CA ALA A 201 7.31 13.57 -7.18
C ALA A 201 5.99 13.02 -6.61
N TYR A 202 5.24 12.23 -7.38
CA TYR A 202 3.93 11.68 -6.97
C TYR A 202 4.02 10.28 -6.34
N CYS A 203 5.03 9.50 -6.72
CA CYS A 203 5.47 8.28 -6.03
C CYS A 203 6.67 8.62 -5.15
N GLN A 204 6.42 9.51 -4.18
CA GLN A 204 7.44 10.09 -3.32
C GLN A 204 7.85 9.12 -2.21
N HIS A 205 9.16 8.99 -2.00
CA HIS A 205 9.75 7.88 -1.24
C HIS A 205 10.69 8.34 -0.09
N ILE A 206 10.31 9.44 0.58
CA ILE A 206 11.07 10.04 1.70
C ILE A 206 10.23 10.18 2.98
N TYR A 207 9.17 9.39 3.10
CA TYR A 207 8.13 9.51 4.13
C TYR A 207 7.89 8.19 4.87
N ASP A 208 8.98 7.43 5.03
CA ASP A 208 9.17 6.09 5.56
C ASP A 208 8.22 5.74 6.72
N VAL A 209 8.11 6.64 7.72
CA VAL A 209 7.35 6.42 8.96
C VAL A 209 5.97 7.10 9.01
N LEU A 210 5.47 7.62 7.88
CA LEU A 210 4.21 8.38 7.81
C LEU A 210 3.04 7.60 7.18
N SER A 211 3.31 6.40 6.65
CA SER A 211 2.36 5.45 6.07
C SER A 211 1.49 5.99 4.93
N CYS A 212 0.57 5.15 4.45
CA CYS A 212 -0.43 5.41 3.43
C CYS A 212 -1.14 6.76 3.61
N SER A 213 -1.54 7.10 4.84
CA SER A 213 -2.33 8.30 5.12
C SER A 213 -1.66 9.60 4.68
N PHE A 214 -0.32 9.67 4.69
CA PHE A 214 0.46 10.84 4.29
C PHE A 214 0.90 10.76 2.82
N THR A 215 1.48 9.63 2.42
CA THR A 215 2.17 9.49 1.13
C THR A 215 1.23 9.06 0.00
N ILE A 216 0.30 8.17 0.29
CA ILE A 216 -0.65 7.59 -0.67
C ILE A 216 -2.10 7.78 -0.15
N PRO A 217 -2.56 9.03 0.04
CA PRO A 217 -3.91 9.28 0.55
C PRO A 217 -4.97 8.72 -0.40
N GLY A 218 -5.95 8.04 0.17
CA GLY A 218 -7.03 7.33 -0.53
C GLY A 218 -8.11 6.88 0.45
N ASP A 219 -9.04 6.05 -0.01
CA ASP A 219 -10.02 5.39 0.88
C ASP A 219 -9.40 4.12 1.49
N MET A 220 -9.77 3.84 2.74
CA MET A 220 -9.29 2.75 3.59
C MET A 220 -10.47 2.01 4.24
N SER A 221 -11.70 2.21 3.73
CA SER A 221 -12.91 1.65 4.29
C SER A 221 -13.15 0.19 3.85
N PRO A 222 -14.01 -0.58 4.55
CA PRO A 222 -14.38 -1.92 4.10
C PRO A 222 -15.28 -1.86 2.86
N GLY A 223 -14.79 -2.35 1.73
CA GLY A 223 -15.46 -2.27 0.43
C GLY A 223 -14.48 -2.53 -0.71
N PHE A 224 -14.98 -2.63 -1.94
CA PHE A 224 -14.13 -2.84 -3.12
C PHE A 224 -14.61 -1.98 -4.29
N ASP A 225 -13.73 -1.13 -4.82
CA ASP A 225 -14.03 -0.33 -6.02
C ASP A 225 -12.82 -0.08 -6.93
N SER A 226 -13.12 0.30 -8.17
CA SER A 226 -12.18 0.85 -9.13
C SER A 226 -12.73 2.15 -9.71
N CYS A 227 -12.06 3.26 -9.42
CA CYS A 227 -12.42 4.61 -9.83
C CYS A 227 -11.39 5.21 -10.81
N LEU A 228 -11.83 6.20 -11.58
CA LEU A 228 -10.93 7.24 -12.08
C LEU A 228 -10.67 8.26 -10.97
N GLY A 229 -9.56 8.98 -11.05
CA GLY A 229 -9.22 10.05 -10.11
C GLY A 229 -8.62 11.28 -10.80
N ALA A 230 -8.83 12.45 -10.20
CA ALA A 230 -8.06 13.65 -10.50
C ALA A 230 -6.69 13.60 -9.78
N PRO A 231 -5.61 14.14 -10.38
CA PRO A 231 -4.34 14.33 -9.68
C PRO A 231 -4.51 15.32 -8.52
N THR A 232 -3.76 15.15 -7.43
CA THR A 232 -3.75 16.14 -6.35
C THR A 232 -3.08 17.44 -6.80
N GLU A 233 -3.52 18.58 -6.23
CA GLU A 233 -3.02 19.92 -6.58
C GLU A 233 -1.52 20.09 -6.29
N GLU A 234 -1.03 19.42 -5.25
CA GLU A 234 0.40 19.30 -4.94
C GLU A 234 0.78 17.82 -4.79
N ALA A 235 2.07 17.53 -4.93
CA ALA A 235 2.66 16.22 -4.67
C ALA A 235 2.68 15.92 -3.15
N PRO A 236 2.78 14.65 -2.71
CA PRO A 236 2.89 14.31 -1.30
C PRO A 236 3.98 15.10 -0.57
N GLY A 237 3.59 15.77 0.51
CA GLY A 237 4.47 16.58 1.36
C GLY A 237 4.95 17.90 0.74
N VAL A 238 4.39 18.35 -0.39
CA VAL A 238 4.67 19.66 -0.98
C VAL A 238 3.54 20.63 -0.64
N TYR A 239 3.83 21.67 0.13
CA TYR A 239 2.84 22.63 0.62
C TYR A 239 3.15 24.04 0.12
N SER A 240 2.26 24.62 -0.69
CA SER A 240 2.46 25.90 -1.38
C SER A 240 3.82 25.97 -2.11
N GLY A 241 4.20 24.88 -2.78
CA GLY A 241 5.48 24.74 -3.49
C GLY A 241 6.72 24.55 -2.60
N SER A 242 6.56 24.31 -1.30
CA SER A 242 7.65 24.00 -0.36
C SER A 242 7.58 22.54 0.09
N THR A 243 8.64 21.76 -0.16
CA THR A 243 8.75 20.37 0.31
C THR A 243 9.04 20.32 1.81
N PHE A 244 8.26 19.53 2.55
CA PHE A 244 8.56 19.10 3.91
C PHE A 244 9.51 17.89 3.87
N HIS A 245 10.47 17.82 4.79
CA HIS A 245 11.34 16.65 4.93
C HIS A 245 11.07 15.91 6.25
N GLN A 246 11.03 14.59 6.20
CA GLN A 246 10.83 13.77 7.40
C GLN A 246 11.93 14.06 8.43
N GLY A 247 11.53 14.30 9.68
CA GLY A 247 12.43 14.76 10.74
C GLY A 247 12.51 16.28 10.91
N ASP A 248 11.86 17.08 10.07
CA ASP A 248 11.64 18.50 10.32
C ASP A 248 10.87 18.73 11.65
N PRO A 249 11.02 19.90 12.31
CA PRO A 249 10.48 20.13 13.66
C PRO A 249 8.95 20.04 13.82
N THR A 250 8.20 20.03 12.72
CA THR A 250 6.73 19.92 12.69
C THR A 250 6.32 19.14 11.45
N THR A 251 5.79 17.92 11.61
CA THR A 251 5.11 17.21 10.52
C THR A 251 3.81 17.96 10.16
N PRO A 252 3.60 18.36 8.90
CA PRO A 252 2.35 18.96 8.45
C PRO A 252 1.22 17.91 8.38
N ALA A 253 -0.03 18.38 8.26
CA ALA A 253 -1.15 17.47 8.04
C ALA A 253 -1.07 16.86 6.62
N PRO A 254 -1.44 15.58 6.42
CA PRO A 254 -1.55 14.98 5.09
C PRO A 254 -2.37 15.80 4.09
N HIS A 255 -2.06 15.64 2.81
CA HIS A 255 -2.95 16.08 1.75
C HIS A 255 -4.24 15.24 1.76
N PRO A 256 -5.41 15.82 1.43
CA PRO A 256 -6.61 15.03 1.21
C PRO A 256 -6.41 14.08 0.01
N ALA A 257 -7.13 12.96 0.02
CA ALA A 257 -7.20 12.07 -1.14
C ALA A 257 -7.71 12.81 -2.39
N GLY A 258 -7.20 12.43 -3.56
CA GLY A 258 -7.67 12.96 -4.84
C GLY A 258 -9.15 12.65 -5.07
N ALA A 259 -9.87 13.57 -5.73
CA ALA A 259 -11.28 13.38 -6.03
C ALA A 259 -11.49 12.23 -7.03
N THR A 260 -12.36 11.28 -6.70
CA THR A 260 -12.67 10.09 -7.51
C THR A 260 -13.95 10.25 -8.33
N SER A 261 -14.04 9.50 -9.43
CA SER A 261 -15.18 9.47 -10.35
C SER A 261 -15.31 8.11 -11.05
N GLU A 262 -16.46 7.88 -11.72
CA GLU A 262 -16.75 6.69 -12.54
C GLU A 262 -16.61 5.31 -11.84
N CYS A 263 -16.57 5.31 -10.50
CA CYS A 263 -16.34 4.16 -9.65
C CYS A 263 -17.23 2.94 -9.96
N GLN A 264 -16.59 1.80 -10.23
CA GLN A 264 -17.22 0.49 -10.33
C GLN A 264 -17.04 -0.26 -9.02
N PHE A 265 -18.13 -0.76 -8.43
CA PHE A 265 -18.12 -1.47 -7.14
C PHE A 265 -18.13 -2.99 -7.32
N TYR A 266 -17.38 -3.69 -6.46
CA TYR A 266 -17.19 -5.14 -6.50
C TYR A 266 -17.66 -5.77 -5.16
N SER A 267 -18.15 -7.01 -5.21
CA SER A 267 -18.60 -7.73 -4.01
C SER A 267 -17.46 -8.41 -3.23
N SER A 268 -16.30 -8.59 -3.87
CA SER A 268 -15.22 -9.46 -3.42
C SER A 268 -14.01 -9.33 -4.35
N VAL A 269 -12.80 -9.53 -3.84
CA VAL A 269 -11.55 -9.57 -4.62
C VAL A 269 -10.76 -10.86 -4.37
N GLY A 270 -9.97 -11.29 -5.36
CA GLY A 270 -9.11 -12.49 -5.30
C GLY A 270 -9.87 -13.81 -5.13
N GLY A 271 -9.24 -14.77 -4.44
CA GLY A 271 -9.84 -16.06 -4.09
C GLY A 271 -9.20 -17.30 -4.72
N GLY A 272 -8.09 -17.17 -5.45
CA GLY A 272 -7.29 -18.27 -6.03
C GLY A 272 -7.94 -18.97 -7.24
N ASN A 273 -9.20 -19.35 -7.12
CA ASN A 273 -10.02 -19.96 -8.18
C ASN A 273 -11.07 -18.96 -8.68
N ALA A 274 -10.67 -17.71 -8.92
CA ALA A 274 -11.54 -16.63 -9.39
C ALA A 274 -11.97 -16.85 -10.85
N ALA A 275 -12.94 -17.75 -11.05
CA ALA A 275 -13.70 -17.80 -12.30
C ALA A 275 -14.32 -16.42 -12.53
N ILE A 276 -14.07 -15.84 -13.71
CA ILE A 276 -14.40 -14.44 -14.03
C ILE A 276 -15.92 -14.30 -14.16
N GLY A 277 -16.60 -14.13 -13.02
CA GLY A 277 -17.99 -13.73 -12.96
C GLY A 277 -18.12 -12.28 -13.39
N ASN A 278 -18.82 -12.03 -14.49
CA ASN A 278 -19.11 -10.68 -14.97
C ASN A 278 -19.58 -9.78 -13.84
N ALA A 279 -19.03 -8.56 -13.77
CA ALA A 279 -19.45 -7.55 -12.81
C ALA A 279 -20.98 -7.39 -12.84
N ALA A 280 -21.62 -7.73 -11.71
CA ALA A 280 -23.06 -7.60 -11.55
C ALA A 280 -23.40 -6.11 -11.36
N ALA A 281 -23.51 -5.38 -12.47
CA ALA A 281 -23.80 -3.95 -12.48
C ALA A 281 -25.12 -3.66 -11.74
N VAL A 282 -25.00 -3.25 -10.48
CA VAL A 282 -26.11 -2.85 -9.63
C VAL A 282 -26.65 -1.50 -10.08
N SER A 283 -27.51 -1.53 -11.09
CA SER A 283 -28.26 -0.38 -11.57
C SER A 283 -29.03 0.28 -10.43
N ALA A 284 -28.51 1.39 -9.93
CA ALA A 284 -29.15 2.18 -8.89
C ALA A 284 -30.45 2.79 -9.43
N THR A 285 -31.60 2.23 -9.04
CA THR A 285 -32.92 2.73 -9.44
C THR A 285 -33.22 4.07 -8.76
N THR A 286 -32.80 5.16 -9.40
CA THR A 286 -33.05 6.54 -8.98
C THR A 286 -34.51 6.93 -9.20
N THR A 287 -35.37 6.57 -8.24
CA THR A 287 -36.80 6.92 -8.24
C THR A 287 -37.02 8.43 -8.01
N TRP A 288 -36.83 9.22 -9.06
CA TRP A 288 -37.16 10.65 -9.08
C TRP A 288 -38.67 10.85 -9.15
N SER A 289 -39.28 11.07 -7.99
CA SER A 289 -40.68 11.49 -7.86
C SER A 289 -40.88 12.94 -8.31
N SER A 290 -41.02 13.17 -9.62
CA SER A 290 -41.45 14.45 -10.18
C SER A 290 -42.97 14.59 -10.17
N SER A 291 -43.47 15.63 -9.51
CA SER A 291 -44.91 15.87 -9.31
C SER A 291 -45.51 16.73 -10.42
N SER A 292 -46.35 16.13 -11.27
CA SER A 292 -47.22 16.84 -12.21
C SER A 292 -48.60 16.18 -12.26
N ALA A 293 -49.65 16.99 -12.13
CA ALA A 293 -51.03 16.58 -12.40
C ALA A 293 -51.50 17.24 -13.70
N GLU A 294 -52.42 16.62 -14.46
CA GLU A 294 -53.78 17.14 -14.65
C GLU A 294 -54.73 16.18 -15.45
N LYS A 295 -55.95 15.98 -14.91
CA LYS A 295 -57.28 15.64 -15.49
C LYS A 295 -57.46 14.75 -16.75
N THR A 296 -58.17 13.63 -16.51
CA THR A 296 -59.54 13.31 -17.01
C THR A 296 -59.85 13.18 -18.51
N SER A 297 -60.29 11.97 -18.92
CA SER A 297 -61.48 11.73 -19.78
C SER A 297 -61.98 10.27 -19.66
N SER A 298 -63.15 9.92 -20.19
CA SER A 298 -63.92 8.72 -19.78
C SER A 298 -64.79 8.05 -20.85
N SER A 299 -64.76 6.70 -20.91
CA SER A 299 -65.76 5.81 -21.55
C SER A 299 -65.40 4.34 -21.21
N SER A 300 -66.22 3.53 -20.52
CA SER A 300 -67.26 2.60 -21.05
C SER A 300 -66.80 1.69 -22.22
N SER A 301 -67.02 0.37 -22.27
CA SER A 301 -67.58 -0.67 -21.35
C SER A 301 -67.26 -2.07 -21.98
N SER A 302 -67.67 -3.29 -21.55
CA SER A 302 -68.81 -3.78 -20.76
C SER A 302 -68.52 -5.12 -20.02
N SER A 303 -69.54 -5.61 -19.30
CA SER A 303 -69.73 -6.85 -18.52
C SER A 303 -69.80 -8.21 -19.27
N THR A 304 -69.38 -9.30 -18.60
CA THR A 304 -70.21 -10.49 -18.17
C THR A 304 -69.31 -11.43 -17.33
N THR A 305 -69.42 -11.55 -16.01
CA THR A 305 -70.44 -12.26 -15.19
C THR A 305 -70.44 -13.79 -15.32
N PHE A 306 -69.91 -14.50 -14.30
CA PHE A 306 -70.48 -15.75 -13.76
C PHE A 306 -69.97 -16.03 -12.31
N GLN A 307 -70.85 -16.60 -11.48
CA GLN A 307 -70.71 -17.01 -10.07
C GLN A 307 -71.83 -18.06 -9.80
N PRO A 308 -71.97 -18.72 -8.63
CA PRO A 308 -71.08 -18.82 -7.46
C PRO A 308 -70.88 -20.29 -6.97
N ASN A 309 -70.18 -20.48 -5.85
CA ASN A 309 -70.72 -21.29 -4.74
C ASN A 309 -70.18 -20.79 -3.38
N SER A 310 -70.87 -21.12 -2.28
CA SER A 310 -70.77 -20.40 -1.00
C SER A 310 -70.52 -21.30 0.22
N THR A 311 -69.76 -20.79 1.20
CA THR A 311 -69.94 -20.97 2.67
C THR A 311 -68.92 -20.10 3.43
N SER A 312 -69.11 -19.53 4.63
CA SER A 312 -70.23 -18.84 5.32
C SER A 312 -70.00 -18.86 6.84
N ALA A 313 -69.36 -17.83 7.41
CA ALA A 313 -69.46 -17.37 8.80
C ALA A 313 -68.74 -15.99 8.89
N THR A 314 -69.29 -14.86 9.38
CA THR A 314 -70.07 -14.54 10.60
C THR A 314 -69.17 -14.53 11.85
N SER A 315 -68.92 -13.43 12.59
CA SER A 315 -69.25 -11.98 12.50
C SER A 315 -68.21 -11.19 13.36
N THR A 316 -68.22 -9.88 13.68
CA THR A 316 -69.25 -8.81 13.73
C THR A 316 -68.61 -7.39 13.63
N ALA A 317 -69.33 -6.33 14.02
CA ALA A 317 -68.94 -4.90 14.09
C ALA A 317 -68.47 -4.50 15.52
N THR A 318 -68.11 -3.26 15.92
CA THR A 318 -68.60 -1.91 15.54
C THR A 318 -67.55 -0.78 15.58
N SER A 319 -67.88 0.34 14.92
CA SER A 319 -67.17 1.64 14.86
C SER A 319 -67.33 2.54 16.10
N TYR A 320 -66.58 3.65 16.20
CA TYR A 320 -67.08 5.05 16.04
C TYR A 320 -66.06 6.18 16.35
N THR A 321 -66.12 7.26 15.53
CA THR A 321 -65.80 8.70 15.80
C THR A 321 -64.46 9.19 16.37
N SER A 322 -63.81 10.10 15.63
CA SER A 322 -62.89 11.18 16.10
C SER A 322 -63.66 12.39 16.68
N PRO A 323 -63.06 13.45 17.30
CA PRO A 323 -62.39 14.51 16.50
C PRO A 323 -61.29 15.41 17.17
N THR A 324 -60.44 16.02 16.31
CA THR A 324 -59.88 17.40 16.31
C THR A 324 -59.10 18.06 17.50
N ASN A 325 -57.94 18.63 17.10
CA ASN A 325 -57.45 20.03 17.26
C ASN A 325 -56.38 20.46 18.29
N THR A 326 -55.45 21.30 17.77
CA THR A 326 -54.60 22.35 18.38
C THR A 326 -53.81 22.02 19.67
N ALA A 327 -52.47 21.97 19.71
CA ALA A 327 -51.41 22.88 19.22
C ALA A 327 -51.31 24.23 19.96
N PHE A 328 -50.21 24.46 20.69
CA PHE A 328 -49.50 25.75 20.82
C PHE A 328 -48.07 25.54 21.38
N LEU A 329 -47.20 26.55 21.20
CA LEU A 329 -45.79 26.59 21.60
C LEU A 329 -45.59 27.39 22.90
N ALA A 330 -44.53 27.08 23.68
CA ALA A 330 -43.50 28.06 24.11
C ALA A 330 -42.55 27.50 25.20
N SER A 331 -41.29 27.93 25.13
CA SER A 331 -40.19 27.57 26.05
C SER A 331 -40.19 28.36 27.36
N VAL A 332 -39.58 27.82 28.41
CA VAL A 332 -39.04 28.60 29.55
C VAL A 332 -37.66 28.07 29.94
N ILE A 333 -36.74 28.96 30.30
CA ILE A 333 -35.34 28.67 30.65
C ILE A 333 -35.10 29.06 32.12
N SER A 334 -34.44 28.22 32.93
CA SER A 334 -33.37 28.66 33.87
C SER A 334 -32.76 27.53 34.71
N THR A 335 -31.44 27.64 34.87
CA THR A 335 -30.54 26.85 35.72
C THR A 335 -30.69 27.12 37.23
N ARG A 336 -30.28 26.16 38.08
CA ARG A 336 -29.47 26.46 39.28
C ARG A 336 -28.61 25.28 39.74
N SER A 337 -27.38 25.57 40.15
CA SER A 337 -26.36 24.60 40.61
C SER A 337 -26.36 24.41 42.14
N ASN A 338 -25.69 23.35 42.63
CA ASN A 338 -25.10 23.35 43.97
C ASN A 338 -23.84 22.44 44.04
N SER A 339 -22.87 22.80 44.88
CA SER A 339 -21.56 22.12 45.03
C SER A 339 -21.40 21.44 46.40
N SER A 340 -20.39 20.58 46.57
CA SER A 340 -19.87 20.15 47.90
C SER A 340 -18.41 19.69 47.83
N THR A 341 -17.66 19.94 48.91
CA THR A 341 -16.19 19.88 49.02
C THR A 341 -15.79 19.70 50.51
N VAL A 342 -14.62 19.20 50.92
CA VAL A 342 -13.48 18.55 50.24
C VAL A 342 -12.74 17.66 51.27
N ALA A 343 -11.96 16.65 50.86
CA ALA A 343 -11.00 15.97 51.72
C ALA A 343 -9.74 15.53 50.96
N ILE A 344 -8.58 15.60 51.61
CA ILE A 344 -7.24 15.25 51.10
C ILE A 344 -6.60 14.29 52.10
N SER A 345 -5.84 13.29 51.63
CA SER A 345 -4.78 12.63 52.40
C SER A 345 -3.69 12.07 51.47
N THR A 346 -2.44 12.15 51.91
CA THR A 346 -1.24 11.74 51.16
C THR A 346 -0.54 10.55 51.83
N SER A 347 0.07 9.67 51.03
CA SER A 347 1.14 8.78 51.50
C SER A 347 2.05 8.34 50.35
N THR A 348 3.34 8.17 50.66
CA THR A 348 4.40 7.81 49.69
C THR A 348 5.46 6.94 50.36
N THR A 349 5.71 5.73 49.86
CA THR A 349 6.95 4.97 50.16
C THR A 349 7.22 3.83 49.17
N THR A 350 8.40 3.88 48.54
CA THR A 350 9.32 2.77 48.19
C THR A 350 8.78 1.40 47.71
N PRO A 351 9.19 0.89 46.53
CA PRO A 351 9.09 -0.52 46.17
C PRO A 351 10.24 -1.36 46.79
N SER A 352 9.97 -2.64 47.05
CA SER A 352 10.97 -3.64 47.46
C SER A 352 11.11 -4.73 46.41
N ALA A 353 12.35 -5.10 46.07
CA ALA A 353 12.63 -6.21 45.16
C ALA A 353 12.56 -7.57 45.86
N SER A 354 12.17 -8.61 45.12
CA SER A 354 12.10 -10.00 45.60
C SER A 354 12.95 -10.92 44.73
N SER A 355 14.25 -11.00 45.03
CA SER A 355 15.12 -12.07 44.52
C SER A 355 14.86 -13.36 45.30
N SER A 356 14.79 -14.51 44.62
CA SER A 356 14.73 -15.82 45.26
C SER A 356 15.67 -16.79 44.54
N SER A 357 16.80 -17.10 45.18
CA SER A 357 17.75 -18.12 44.77
C SER A 357 17.73 -19.26 45.78
N LEU A 358 17.62 -20.50 45.31
CA LEU A 358 17.84 -21.71 46.10
C LEU A 358 18.66 -22.71 45.29
N THR A 359 19.95 -22.77 45.59
CA THR A 359 20.86 -23.82 45.11
C THR A 359 20.72 -25.08 45.93
N TYR A 360 20.67 -26.25 45.28
CA TYR A 360 21.10 -27.52 45.87
C TYR A 360 21.88 -28.36 44.85
N THR A 361 22.71 -29.27 45.35
CA THR A 361 23.88 -29.79 44.63
C THR A 361 23.79 -31.26 44.25
N SER A 362 24.11 -31.56 42.99
CA SER A 362 24.88 -32.73 42.48
C SER A 362 24.68 -34.14 43.08
N LEU A 363 24.44 -35.15 42.23
CA LEU A 363 25.41 -36.25 41.99
C LEU A 363 25.04 -37.20 40.82
N SER A 364 26.09 -37.81 40.25
CA SER A 364 26.18 -39.16 39.66
C SER A 364 25.38 -39.61 38.41
N SER A 365 26.13 -39.66 37.32
CA SER A 365 26.07 -40.49 36.10
C SER A 365 25.55 -41.94 36.23
N SER A 366 24.97 -42.49 35.14
CA SER A 366 25.35 -43.84 34.64
C SER A 366 24.81 -44.21 33.23
N LEU A 367 25.74 -44.69 32.37
CA LEU A 367 25.65 -45.73 31.34
C LEU A 367 24.63 -45.69 30.17
N SER A 368 25.18 -45.90 28.96
CA SER A 368 24.49 -46.24 27.69
C SER A 368 24.24 -47.76 27.57
N PRO A 369 23.60 -48.27 26.48
CA PRO A 369 24.33 -48.46 25.21
C PRO A 369 23.57 -48.03 23.94
N ALA A 370 24.31 -47.84 22.85
CA ALA A 370 23.76 -47.60 21.51
C ALA A 370 23.48 -48.91 20.76
N HIS A 371 22.73 -48.84 19.65
CA HIS A 371 22.68 -49.90 18.65
C HIS A 371 22.98 -49.34 17.26
N ILE A 372 23.80 -50.06 16.50
CA ILE A 372 24.28 -49.69 15.16
C ILE A 372 23.52 -50.51 14.11
N SER A 373 23.18 -49.88 12.99
CA SER A 373 22.94 -50.53 11.69
C SER A 373 23.41 -49.62 10.56
N THR A 374 24.15 -50.15 9.59
CA THR A 374 24.83 -49.36 8.53
C THR A 374 24.62 -49.96 7.14
N SER A 375 24.19 -49.12 6.20
CA SER A 375 24.42 -49.25 4.76
C SER A 375 24.24 -47.84 4.16
N SER A 376 25.22 -47.20 3.50
CA SER A 376 25.97 -47.59 2.29
C SER A 376 25.08 -47.62 1.04
N SER A 377 25.44 -46.99 -0.10
CA SER A 377 26.47 -45.95 -0.38
C SER A 377 26.41 -45.57 -1.87
N SER A 378 26.50 -44.28 -2.21
CA SER A 378 26.91 -43.83 -3.55
C SER A 378 27.58 -42.44 -3.45
N SER A 379 28.62 -42.24 -4.26
CA SER A 379 29.59 -41.14 -4.06
C SER A 379 29.94 -40.43 -5.37
N ILE A 380 30.06 -39.10 -5.32
CA ILE A 380 30.88 -38.30 -6.24
C ILE A 380 31.65 -37.23 -5.45
N ASN A 381 32.84 -36.87 -5.93
CA ASN A 381 33.81 -36.07 -5.17
C ASN A 381 33.73 -34.58 -5.53
N ALA A 382 33.82 -33.71 -4.51
CA ALA A 382 34.42 -32.39 -4.65
C ALA A 382 35.04 -31.95 -3.30
N ALA A 383 36.34 -31.72 -3.30
CA ALA A 383 37.11 -31.16 -2.19
C ALA A 383 38.08 -30.10 -2.77
N ALA A 384 38.56 -29.07 -2.05
CA ALA A 384 38.36 -28.74 -0.64
C ALA A 384 38.44 -27.22 -0.40
N THR A 385 37.72 -26.76 0.62
CA THR A 385 38.19 -25.90 1.72
C THR A 385 39.30 -24.86 1.46
N THR A 386 39.00 -23.59 1.73
CA THR A 386 39.73 -22.78 2.74
C THR A 386 38.81 -21.69 3.28
N ALA A 387 38.67 -21.61 4.61
CA ALA A 387 37.98 -20.53 5.31
C ALA A 387 38.80 -20.15 6.55
N LEU A 388 38.97 -18.84 6.81
CA LEU A 388 39.51 -18.32 8.07
C LEU A 388 38.86 -16.97 8.45
N ASN A 389 37.87 -17.08 9.35
CA ASN A 389 37.58 -16.20 10.48
C ASN A 389 37.81 -14.67 10.36
N ASN A 390 36.70 -13.96 10.14
CA ASN A 390 36.02 -13.16 11.20
C ASN A 390 36.90 -12.25 12.11
N THR A 391 36.63 -10.94 12.07
CA THR A 391 36.61 -10.09 13.28
C THR A 391 35.51 -9.03 13.16
N GLN A 392 34.70 -8.90 14.21
CA GLN A 392 33.55 -8.00 14.35
C GLN A 392 33.99 -6.59 14.78
N SER A 393 33.34 -5.54 14.27
CA SER A 393 33.38 -4.20 14.89
C SER A 393 32.12 -3.39 14.57
N ASN A 394 31.40 -2.96 15.61
CA ASN A 394 30.34 -1.97 15.49
C ASN A 394 30.95 -0.58 15.22
N GLY A 395 30.26 0.29 14.48
CA GLY A 395 30.70 1.69 14.33
C GLY A 395 29.91 2.51 13.31
N TYR A 396 28.92 3.27 13.78
CA TYR A 396 28.29 4.36 13.00
C TYR A 396 29.32 5.46 12.66
N PRO A 397 29.56 5.79 11.37
CA PRO A 397 30.31 6.98 11.00
C PRO A 397 29.37 8.18 10.84
N LYS A 398 29.42 9.10 11.80
CA LYS A 398 28.68 10.37 11.78
C LYS A 398 29.10 11.23 10.59
N ALA A 399 28.15 11.53 9.69
CA ALA A 399 28.38 12.41 8.54
C ALA A 399 29.01 13.75 8.97
N THR A 400 30.09 14.15 8.31
CA THR A 400 30.84 15.38 8.60
C THR A 400 31.16 16.09 7.29
N THR A 401 30.81 17.38 7.21
CA THR A 401 30.87 18.19 5.99
C THR A 401 32.28 18.31 5.41
N GLY A 402 32.42 18.09 4.09
CA GLY A 402 33.68 18.28 3.36
C GLY A 402 33.46 18.58 1.88
N MET A 403 33.61 19.85 1.48
CA MET A 403 33.61 20.24 0.06
C MET A 403 34.94 19.84 -0.59
N GLY A 404 34.88 19.21 -1.78
CA GLY A 404 36.06 18.77 -2.52
C GLY A 404 35.83 18.77 -4.03
N VAL A 405 35.95 19.94 -4.67
CA VAL A 405 35.82 20.06 -6.14
C VAL A 405 37.08 19.63 -6.88
N ALA A 406 36.94 18.74 -7.86
CA ALA A 406 38.01 18.31 -8.75
C ALA A 406 37.47 17.94 -10.15
N SER A 407 37.12 18.95 -10.96
CA SER A 407 36.69 18.75 -12.35
C SER A 407 37.89 18.62 -13.29
N GLY A 408 37.98 17.51 -14.02
CA GLY A 408 39.06 17.23 -14.97
C GLY A 408 38.71 17.63 -16.40
N CYS A 409 39.20 18.78 -16.87
CA CYS A 409 38.99 19.22 -18.25
C CYS A 409 39.78 18.39 -19.27
N MET A 410 39.08 17.57 -20.06
CA MET A 410 39.60 16.99 -21.31
C MET A 410 39.46 18.01 -22.45
N ALA A 411 40.59 18.52 -22.97
CA ALA A 411 40.59 19.53 -24.02
C ALA A 411 40.43 18.91 -25.43
N GLY A 412 39.24 19.04 -26.02
CA GLY A 412 38.98 18.64 -27.41
C GLY A 412 39.55 19.66 -28.41
N MET A 413 40.61 19.29 -29.14
CA MET A 413 41.28 20.16 -30.11
C MET A 413 40.63 20.07 -31.50
N PHE A 414 39.79 21.04 -31.86
CA PHE A 414 39.26 21.18 -33.23
C PHE A 414 40.12 22.16 -34.04
N THR A 415 40.75 21.66 -35.11
CA THR A 415 41.53 22.46 -36.06
C THR A 415 40.76 22.58 -37.37
N LEU A 416 40.42 23.81 -37.78
CA LEU A 416 39.80 24.08 -39.09
C LEU A 416 40.72 25.01 -39.89
N LEU A 417 41.39 24.47 -40.91
CA LEU A 417 42.14 25.27 -41.88
C LEU A 417 41.24 25.75 -43.02
N PHE A 418 41.59 26.90 -43.60
CA PHE A 418 41.03 27.39 -44.85
C PHE A 418 42.12 28.11 -45.66
N PHE A 419 42.04 27.96 -46.99
CA PHE A 419 42.99 28.45 -48.01
C PHE A 419 44.39 27.77 -47.97
N ILE A 420 44.97 27.33 -49.08
CA ILE A 420 44.56 27.40 -50.50
C ILE A 420 44.35 25.98 -51.05
#